data_AF-A0A6P0Z654-F1
#
_entry.id   AF-A0A6P0Z654-F1
#
_cell.length_a   1.000
_cell.length_b   1.000
_cell.length_c   1.000
_cell.angle_alpha   90.00
_cell.angle_beta   90.00
_cell.angle_gamma   90.00
#
_symmetry.space_group_name_H-M   'P 1'
#
loop_
_entity.id
_entity.type
_entity.pdbx_description
1 polymer ?
#
loop_
_entity_poly.entity_id
_entity_poly.type
_entity_poly.pdbx_seq_one_letter_code
_entity_poly.pdbx_strand_id
1 'polypeptide(L)'
;MLVDIRRLSVTDYRRLAEVGILEPDEQVELIAGQIFQKTVKNPPHSAANKRIERLLENGLGNTVLIRSQEPITLNDYSEPEPDIAVVEFDPFYYEDQ
;
A
#
# COMPACT_ATOMS: atom_id res chain seq x y z
N MET A 1 -1.46 -30.27 -14.82
CA MET A 1 -2.31 -30.20 -13.62
C MET A 1 -2.33 -28.75 -13.19
N LEU A 2 -3.42 -28.03 -13.47
CA LEU A 2 -3.57 -26.67 -12.94
C LEU A 2 -4.14 -26.81 -11.54
N VAL A 3 -3.32 -26.50 -10.54
CA VAL A 3 -3.76 -26.41 -9.15
C VAL A 3 -4.42 -25.04 -9.01
N ASP A 4 -5.66 -25.01 -8.55
CA ASP A 4 -6.36 -23.76 -8.23
C ASP A 4 -5.91 -23.29 -6.85
N ILE A 5 -5.23 -22.15 -6.79
CA ILE A 5 -4.72 -21.57 -5.54
C ILE A 5 -5.82 -20.67 -4.98
N ARG A 6 -6.30 -20.97 -3.78
CA ARG A 6 -7.21 -20.08 -3.06
C ARG A 6 -6.50 -18.76 -2.78
N ARG A 7 -7.05 -17.67 -3.31
CA ARG A 7 -6.62 -16.30 -3.06
C ARG A 7 -7.13 -15.80 -1.70
N LEU A 8 -6.30 -15.04 -1.00
CA LEU A 8 -6.69 -14.29 0.19
C LEU A 8 -7.37 -12.99 -0.22
N SER A 9 -8.48 -12.66 0.42
CA SER A 9 -9.07 -11.33 0.30
C SER A 9 -8.33 -10.31 1.18
N VAL A 10 -8.54 -9.01 0.95
CA VAL A 10 -8.08 -7.93 1.83
C VAL A 10 -8.64 -8.11 3.23
N THR A 11 -9.91 -8.56 3.35
CA THR A 11 -10.52 -8.88 4.64
C THR A 11 -9.79 -10.02 5.35
N ASP A 12 -9.44 -11.10 4.63
CA ASP A 12 -8.65 -12.19 5.19
C ASP A 12 -7.28 -11.68 5.66
N TYR A 13 -6.58 -10.92 4.81
CA TYR A 13 -5.26 -10.35 5.07
C TYR A 13 -5.24 -9.47 6.33
N ARG A 14 -6.14 -8.51 6.44
CA ARG A 14 -6.27 -7.65 7.64
C ARG A 14 -6.60 -8.48 8.88
N ARG A 15 -7.45 -9.49 8.74
CA ARG A 15 -7.77 -10.39 9.86
C ARG A 15 -6.56 -11.18 10.33
N LEU A 16 -5.67 -11.61 9.44
CA LEU A 16 -4.42 -12.28 9.80
C LEU A 16 -3.52 -11.36 10.64
N ALA A 17 -3.43 -10.08 10.30
CA ALA A 17 -2.71 -9.09 11.11
C ALA A 17 -3.40 -8.84 12.47
N GLU A 18 -4.72 -8.66 12.50
CA GLU A 18 -5.50 -8.43 13.74
C GLU A 18 -5.35 -9.57 14.76
N VAL A 19 -5.29 -10.82 14.31
CA VAL A 19 -5.13 -12.00 15.19
C VAL A 19 -3.67 -12.35 15.47
N GLY A 20 -2.72 -11.56 14.95
CA GLY A 20 -1.29 -11.70 15.19
C GLY A 20 -0.61 -12.85 14.43
N ILE A 21 -1.17 -13.30 13.31
CA ILE A 21 -0.48 -14.26 12.41
C ILE A 21 0.58 -13.54 11.59
N LEU A 22 0.29 -12.32 11.11
CA LEU A 22 1.28 -11.43 10.54
C LEU A 22 1.79 -10.53 11.66
N GLU A 23 3.10 -10.51 11.89
CA GLU A 23 3.70 -9.69 12.94
C GLU A 23 3.63 -8.20 12.56
N PRO A 24 3.47 -7.26 13.52
CA PRO A 24 3.38 -5.83 13.20
C PRO A 24 4.60 -5.26 12.46
N ASP A 25 5.76 -5.87 12.63
CA ASP A 25 7.02 -5.52 11.97
C ASP A 25 7.29 -6.37 10.71
N GLU A 26 6.41 -7.32 10.40
CA GLU A 26 6.49 -8.10 9.17
C GLU A 26 6.19 -7.19 7.98
N GLN A 27 7.23 -6.87 7.21
CA GLN A 27 7.11 -6.01 6.04
C GLN A 27 6.53 -6.81 4.88
N VAL A 28 5.21 -6.94 4.82
CA VAL A 28 4.48 -7.61 3.74
C VAL A 28 3.43 -6.72 3.09
N GLU A 29 2.97 -7.12 1.92
CA GLU A 29 1.83 -6.52 1.20
C GLU A 29 1.01 -7.60 0.48
N LEU A 30 -0.27 -7.32 0.24
CA LEU A 30 -1.18 -8.24 -0.46
C LEU A 30 -1.30 -7.85 -1.93
N ILE A 31 -0.87 -8.72 -2.85
CA ILE A 31 -0.97 -8.50 -4.30
C ILE A 31 -1.68 -9.70 -4.94
N ALA A 32 -2.79 -9.44 -5.63
CA ALA A 32 -3.59 -10.45 -6.33
C ALA A 32 -3.94 -11.70 -5.46
N GLY A 33 -4.19 -11.48 -4.18
CA GLY A 33 -4.55 -12.49 -3.19
C GLY A 33 -3.40 -13.33 -2.66
N GLN A 34 -2.16 -12.84 -2.81
CA GLN A 34 -0.93 -13.45 -2.32
C GLN A 34 -0.15 -12.45 -1.47
N ILE A 35 0.48 -12.93 -0.40
CA ILE A 35 1.28 -12.11 0.51
C ILE A 35 2.72 -12.10 0.00
N PHE A 36 3.29 -10.92 -0.22
CA PHE A 36 4.67 -10.71 -0.66
C PHE A 36 5.48 -10.01 0.42
N GLN A 37 6.73 -10.42 0.61
CA GLN A 37 7.67 -9.68 1.44
C GLN A 37 8.16 -8.43 0.71
N LYS A 38 8.10 -7.28 1.38
CA LYS A 38 8.66 -6.02 0.93
C LYS A 38 10.17 -6.00 1.17
N THR A 39 10.87 -5.22 0.35
CA THR A 39 12.30 -5.00 0.50
C THR A 39 12.55 -3.78 1.38
N VAL A 40 13.59 -3.86 2.23
CA VAL A 40 14.00 -2.75 3.09
C VAL A 40 14.53 -1.58 2.25
N LYS A 41 14.11 -0.37 2.61
CA LYS A 41 14.48 0.88 1.94
C LYS A 41 15.88 1.34 2.36
N ASN A 42 16.62 1.96 1.44
CA ASN A 42 17.95 2.54 1.71
C ASN A 42 17.91 4.09 1.63
N PRO A 43 18.90 4.81 2.19
CA PRO A 43 18.87 6.28 2.20
C PRO A 43 18.73 6.94 0.80
N PRO A 44 19.37 6.44 -0.28
CA PRO A 44 19.12 6.94 -1.63
C PRO A 44 17.67 6.83 -2.09
N HIS A 45 17.01 5.71 -1.79
CA HIS A 45 15.61 5.47 -2.12
C HIS A 45 14.68 6.45 -1.38
N SER A 46 14.88 6.64 -0.08
CA SER A 46 14.12 7.63 0.69
C SER A 46 14.29 9.06 0.16
N ALA A 47 15.51 9.43 -0.26
CA ALA A 47 15.78 10.74 -0.84
C ALA A 47 15.10 10.92 -2.21
N ALA A 48 15.06 9.89 -3.04
CA ALA A 48 14.35 9.91 -4.32
C ALA A 48 12.83 10.08 -4.10
N ASN A 49 12.23 9.30 -3.20
CA ASN A 49 10.81 9.40 -2.87
C ASN A 49 10.44 10.81 -2.41
N LYS A 50 11.23 11.42 -1.51
CA LYS A 50 10.93 12.76 -1.00
C LYS A 50 11.00 13.85 -2.09
N ARG A 51 11.87 13.68 -3.09
CA ARG A 51 11.96 14.60 -4.24
C ARG A 51 10.74 14.47 -5.15
N ILE A 52 10.29 13.25 -5.40
CA ILE A 52 9.13 12.98 -6.26
C ILE A 52 7.85 13.47 -5.58
N GLU A 53 7.66 13.16 -4.29
CA GLU A 53 6.53 13.64 -3.48
C GLU A 53 6.40 15.17 -3.57
N ARG A 54 7.49 15.90 -3.27
CA ARG A 54 7.50 17.37 -3.36
C ARG A 54 7.21 17.88 -4.77
N LEU A 55 7.67 17.19 -5.81
CA LEU A 55 7.40 17.59 -7.19
C LEU A 55 5.91 17.44 -7.53
N LEU A 56 5.29 16.34 -7.10
CA LEU A 56 3.87 16.06 -7.34
C LEU A 56 2.97 16.99 -6.53
N GLU A 57 3.25 17.22 -5.25
CA GLU A 57 2.51 18.16 -4.40
C GLU A 57 2.48 19.57 -5.01
N ASN A 58 3.63 20.07 -5.49
CA ASN A 58 3.70 21.40 -6.11
C ASN A 58 3.04 21.45 -7.49
N GLY A 59 3.10 20.36 -8.26
CA GLY A 59 2.59 20.31 -9.63
C GLY A 59 1.08 20.08 -9.72
N LEU A 60 0.52 19.30 -8.80
CA LEU A 60 -0.89 18.89 -8.81
C LEU A 60 -1.73 19.66 -7.78
N GLY A 61 -1.09 20.23 -6.75
CA GLY A 61 -1.77 21.01 -5.71
C GLY A 61 -2.90 20.24 -5.05
N ASN A 62 -3.99 20.94 -4.72
CA ASN A 62 -5.13 20.38 -3.97
C ASN A 62 -6.12 19.59 -4.86
N THR A 63 -5.73 19.21 -6.08
CA THR A 63 -6.62 18.43 -6.98
C THR A 63 -6.55 16.92 -6.71
N VAL A 64 -5.53 16.48 -5.97
CA VAL A 64 -5.24 15.09 -5.63
C VAL A 64 -4.70 15.02 -4.21
N LEU A 65 -4.60 13.80 -3.67
CA LEU A 65 -3.77 13.52 -2.50
C LEU A 65 -2.56 12.69 -2.92
N ILE A 66 -1.42 12.98 -2.30
CA ILE A 66 -0.21 12.17 -2.44
C ILE A 66 -0.09 11.32 -1.18
N ARG A 67 -0.10 10.00 -1.35
CA ARG A 67 0.10 9.03 -0.26
C ARG A 67 1.45 8.37 -0.45
N SER A 68 2.29 8.39 0.58
CA SER A 68 3.67 7.91 0.49
C SER A 68 3.89 6.77 1.48
N GLN A 69 4.18 5.57 0.99
CA GLN A 69 4.47 4.40 1.84
C GLN A 69 3.31 4.01 2.75
N GLU A 70 2.09 4.22 2.27
CA GLU A 70 0.87 3.85 2.97
C GLU A 70 0.13 2.77 2.17
N PRO A 71 -0.51 1.81 2.85
CA PRO A 71 -1.36 0.83 2.18
C PRO A 71 -2.50 1.50 1.40
N ILE A 72 -2.75 1.02 0.19
CA ILE A 72 -3.90 1.45 -0.63
C ILE A 72 -4.72 0.22 -1.03
N THR A 73 -6.02 0.22 -0.76
CA THR A 73 -6.90 -0.87 -1.22
C THR A 73 -7.27 -0.64 -2.68
N LEU A 74 -6.85 -1.54 -3.58
CA LEU A 74 -7.16 -1.46 -5.00
C LEU A 74 -8.41 -2.26 -5.38
N ASN A 75 -8.62 -3.40 -4.72
CA ASN A 75 -9.78 -4.29 -4.87
C ASN A 75 -9.79 -5.31 -3.73
N ASP A 76 -10.78 -6.20 -3.72
CA ASP A 76 -10.97 -7.26 -2.71
C ASP A 76 -9.76 -8.20 -2.52
N TYR A 77 -8.77 -8.18 -3.41
CA TYR A 77 -7.61 -9.08 -3.39
C TYR A 77 -6.28 -8.33 -3.47
N SER A 78 -6.23 -7.01 -3.34
CA SER A 78 -4.97 -6.25 -3.46
C SER A 78 -4.96 -5.02 -2.58
N GLU A 79 -3.97 -4.99 -1.68
CA GLU A 79 -3.63 -3.88 -0.79
C GLU A 79 -2.10 -3.69 -0.79
N PRO A 80 -1.53 -3.12 -1.88
CA PRO A 80 -0.11 -2.76 -1.94
C PRO A 80 0.23 -1.60 -1.01
N GLU A 81 1.51 -1.46 -0.67
CA GLU A 81 2.08 -0.28 -0.03
C GLU A 81 3.09 0.40 -0.97
N PRO A 82 2.63 1.22 -1.93
CA PRO A 82 3.50 1.86 -2.90
C PRO A 82 4.40 2.91 -2.25
N ASP A 83 5.55 3.16 -2.88
CA ASP A 83 6.42 4.26 -2.46
C ASP A 83 5.72 5.61 -2.54
N ILE A 84 4.96 5.83 -3.61
CA ILE A 84 4.14 7.02 -3.87
C ILE A 84 2.90 6.59 -4.63
N ALA A 85 1.73 7.01 -4.16
CA ALA A 85 0.45 6.93 -4.85
C ALA A 85 -0.13 8.33 -5.05
N VAL A 86 -0.63 8.60 -6.25
CA VAL A 86 -1.47 9.77 -6.56
C VAL A 86 -2.90 9.27 -6.55
N VAL A 87 -3.70 9.78 -5.61
CA VAL A 87 -5.09 9.34 -5.43
C VAL A 87 -6.05 10.53 -5.57
N GLU A 88 -7.32 10.23 -5.81
CA GLU A 88 -8.36 11.24 -5.85
C GLU A 88 -8.40 12.00 -4.52
N PHE A 89 -8.73 13.30 -4.58
CA PHE A 89 -8.90 14.08 -3.38
C PHE A 89 -10.14 13.61 -2.60
N ASP A 90 -9.93 13.12 -1.39
CA ASP A 90 -10.97 12.83 -0.43
C ASP A 90 -10.91 13.88 0.70
N PRO A 91 -11.98 14.65 0.96
CA PRO A 91 -12.02 15.58 2.09
C PRO A 91 -11.82 14.91 3.46
N PHE A 92 -12.03 13.60 3.58
CA PHE A 92 -11.81 12.82 4.80
C PHE A 92 -10.50 12.00 4.77
N TYR A 93 -9.64 12.21 3.76
CA TYR A 93 -8.32 11.59 3.66
C TYR A 93 -8.34 10.05 3.77
N TYR A 94 -9.40 9.39 3.29
CA TYR A 94 -9.58 7.94 3.36
C TYR A 94 -9.56 7.39 4.80
N GLU A 95 -10.09 8.11 5.77
CA GLU A 95 -10.11 7.72 7.19
C GLU A 95 -10.83 6.39 7.48
N ASP A 96 -11.68 5.94 6.56
CA ASP A 96 -12.49 4.73 6.65
C ASP A 96 -11.89 3.53 5.88
N GLN A 97 -10.76 3.72 5.20
CA GLN A 97 -10.05 2.65 4.50
C GLN A 97 -9.19 1.79 5.43
#